data_AF-A0A7S2IIC5-F1
#
_entry.id   AF-A0A7S2IIC5-F1
#
_cell.length_a   1.000
_cell.length_b   1.000
_cell.length_c   1.000
_cell.angle_alpha   90.00
_cell.angle_beta   90.00
_cell.angle_gamma   90.00
#
_symmetry.space_group_name_H-M   'P 1'
#
loop_
_entity.id
_entity.type
_entity.pdbx_description
1 polymer ?
#
loop_
_entity_poly.entity_id
_entity_poly.type
_entity_poly.pdbx_seq_one_letter_code
_entity_poly.pdbx_strand_id
1 'polypeptide(L)'
;RMNFGGVFAVPNWVTEHGHDFRQLVDDFFGPGASRQLFICCFQPRTKPPRFSRMYERYSTLERDRPTFEDGELVYLPSASPLNKVSSYYEPALQASLRAHVEGLPLSLFRSPRNAVAMHVRRGDLHKNHPERRRATPDEYYYSVTDAIKEVFKEAEFHAWSSTDNIMAYIKNPPWSASDFDGYKQRGIEVHLDGSSLLAPWVHLLRARVLVMSHSSFSYVPAVLSPHCVVHPGDPHDPLSPWIDGTKAGS
;
A
#
# COMPACT_ATOMS: atom_id res chain seq x y z
N ARG A 1 -24.01 -10.39 0.06
CA ARG A 1 -22.54 -10.20 0.22
C ARG A 1 -22.04 -9.41 -0.98
N MET A 2 -21.26 -8.35 -0.81
CA MET A 2 -20.80 -7.57 -1.96
C MET A 2 -19.51 -8.19 -2.52
N ASN A 3 -19.51 -8.56 -3.79
CA ASN A 3 -18.31 -8.99 -4.47
C ASN A 3 -17.64 -7.80 -5.15
N PHE A 4 -16.32 -7.80 -5.19
CA PHE A 4 -15.57 -6.80 -5.94
C PHE A 4 -15.83 -7.00 -7.45
N GLY A 5 -16.46 -6.01 -8.09
CA GLY A 5 -16.88 -6.09 -9.50
C GLY A 5 -15.89 -5.51 -10.51
N GLY A 6 -14.75 -4.97 -10.06
CA GLY A 6 -13.74 -4.32 -10.92
C GLY A 6 -13.53 -2.84 -10.61
N VAL A 7 -12.67 -2.21 -11.40
CA VAL A 7 -12.34 -0.78 -11.35
C VAL A 7 -12.58 -0.17 -12.73
N PHE A 8 -13.15 1.03 -12.74
CA PHE A 8 -13.13 1.89 -13.92
C PHE A 8 -11.76 2.54 -14.04
N ALA A 9 -10.94 2.05 -14.97
CA ALA A 9 -9.65 2.64 -15.23
C ALA A 9 -9.81 4.06 -15.78
N VAL A 10 -9.02 5.00 -15.25
CA VAL A 10 -8.75 6.28 -15.93
C VAL A 10 -7.84 6.03 -17.14
N PRO A 11 -7.84 6.91 -18.17
CA PRO A 11 -7.08 6.67 -19.41
C PRO A 11 -5.56 6.54 -19.21
N ASN A 12 -5.03 7.04 -18.09
CA ASN A 12 -3.60 6.98 -17.82
C ASN A 12 -3.22 5.61 -17.22
N TRP A 13 -2.60 4.79 -18.07
CA TRP A 13 -2.03 3.48 -17.75
C TRP A 13 -0.60 3.50 -17.20
N VAL A 14 0.10 4.64 -17.23
CA VAL A 14 1.47 4.75 -16.72
C VAL A 14 1.43 5.51 -15.39
N THR A 15 2.06 4.92 -14.37
CA THR A 15 2.21 5.58 -13.05
C THR A 15 3.05 6.85 -13.19
N GLU A 16 3.00 7.72 -12.18
CA GLU A 16 3.86 8.92 -12.12
C GLU A 16 5.37 8.60 -12.17
N HIS A 17 5.73 7.34 -11.89
CA HIS A 17 7.09 6.81 -11.94
C HIS A 17 7.40 5.98 -13.20
N GLY A 18 6.56 6.03 -14.24
CA GLY A 18 6.84 5.37 -15.52
C GLY A 18 6.54 3.88 -15.57
N HIS A 19 6.03 3.26 -14.49
CA HIS A 19 5.62 1.86 -14.51
C HIS A 19 4.28 1.67 -15.22
N ASP A 20 4.17 0.63 -16.05
CA ASP A 20 2.91 0.17 -16.63
C ASP A 20 2.02 -0.42 -15.52
N PHE A 21 0.92 0.26 -15.22
CA PHE A 21 0.02 -0.14 -14.16
C PHE A 21 -0.74 -1.44 -14.48
N ARG A 22 -0.98 -1.75 -15.75
CA ARG A 22 -1.62 -3.03 -16.13
C ARG A 22 -0.68 -4.18 -15.89
N GLN A 23 0.58 -4.02 -16.27
CA GLN A 23 1.61 -5.03 -15.97
C GLN A 23 1.72 -5.23 -14.46
N LEU A 24 1.73 -4.15 -13.66
CA LEU A 24 1.77 -4.26 -12.20
C LEU A 24 0.55 -5.01 -11.63
N VAL A 25 -0.64 -4.79 -12.19
CA VAL A 25 -1.86 -5.51 -11.79
C VAL A 25 -1.77 -7.00 -12.15
N ASP A 26 -1.27 -7.34 -13.34
CA ASP A 26 -1.05 -8.72 -13.74
C ASP A 26 0.04 -9.40 -12.90
N ASP A 27 1.11 -8.69 -12.59
CA ASP A 27 2.21 -9.15 -11.74
C ASP A 27 1.75 -9.41 -10.29
N PHE A 28 0.82 -8.59 -9.78
CA PHE A 28 0.34 -8.69 -8.41
C PHE A 28 -0.80 -9.70 -8.26
N PHE A 29 -1.80 -9.66 -9.13
CA PHE A 29 -3.01 -10.51 -9.01
C PHE A 29 -2.96 -11.77 -9.88
N GLY A 30 -1.93 -11.90 -10.72
CA GLY A 30 -1.71 -13.02 -11.62
C GLY A 30 -2.03 -12.71 -13.09
N PRO A 31 -1.52 -13.54 -14.03
CA PRO A 31 -1.63 -13.25 -15.46
C PRO A 31 -3.06 -13.01 -15.94
N GLY A 32 -3.30 -11.85 -16.56
CA GLY A 32 -4.59 -11.47 -17.15
C GLY A 32 -5.57 -10.82 -16.17
N ALA A 33 -5.19 -10.64 -14.91
CA ALA A 33 -6.00 -9.92 -13.92
C ALA A 33 -6.33 -8.50 -14.35
N SER A 34 -5.42 -7.78 -15.02
CA SER A 34 -5.66 -6.43 -15.53
C SER A 34 -6.85 -6.37 -16.50
N ARG A 35 -7.07 -7.42 -17.30
CA ARG A 35 -8.22 -7.53 -18.22
C ARG A 35 -9.53 -7.84 -17.50
N GLN A 36 -9.46 -8.54 -16.36
CA GLN A 36 -10.63 -8.91 -15.57
C GLN A 36 -11.07 -7.78 -14.64
N LEU A 37 -10.11 -7.09 -14.03
CA LEU A 37 -10.36 -6.04 -13.04
C LEU A 37 -10.69 -4.71 -13.71
N PHE A 38 -10.08 -4.37 -14.84
CA PHE A 38 -10.39 -3.12 -15.54
C PHE A 38 -11.54 -3.29 -16.51
N ILE A 39 -12.63 -2.57 -16.23
CA ILE A 39 -13.71 -2.39 -17.20
C ILE A 39 -13.18 -1.42 -18.25
N CYS A 40 -12.71 -1.96 -19.38
CA CYS A 40 -12.23 -1.16 -20.51
C CYS A 40 -13.39 -0.33 -21.08
N CYS A 41 -13.39 0.98 -20.83
CA CYS A 41 -14.37 1.92 -21.39
C CYS A 41 -13.86 2.64 -22.63
N PHE A 42 -12.55 2.54 -22.92
CA PHE A 42 -11.88 3.31 -23.96
C PHE A 42 -11.85 2.63 -25.32
N GLN A 43 -12.35 1.40 -25.43
CA GLN A 43 -12.67 0.89 -26.75
C GLN A 43 -13.97 1.58 -27.18
N PRO A 44 -14.00 2.29 -28.32
CA PRO A 44 -15.20 3.00 -28.78
C PRO A 44 -16.43 2.11 -28.99
N ARG A 45 -16.30 0.79 -28.80
CA ARG A 45 -17.35 -0.22 -28.91
C ARG A 45 -17.77 -0.87 -27.59
N THR A 46 -17.05 -0.66 -26.49
CA THR A 46 -17.42 -1.22 -25.18
C THR A 46 -18.33 -0.25 -24.44
N LYS A 47 -19.63 -0.55 -24.42
CA LYS A 47 -20.56 0.15 -23.54
C LYS A 47 -20.20 -0.20 -22.08
N PRO A 48 -20.21 0.77 -21.15
CA PRO A 48 -20.04 0.46 -19.74
C PRO A 48 -21.13 -0.54 -19.31
N PRO A 49 -20.87 -1.39 -18.29
CA PRO A 49 -21.89 -2.24 -17.71
C PRO A 49 -23.11 -1.42 -17.31
N ARG A 50 -24.29 -2.01 -17.44
CA ARG A 50 -25.52 -1.39 -16.93
C ARG A 50 -25.54 -1.58 -15.41
N PHE A 51 -25.31 -0.51 -14.67
CA PHE A 51 -25.43 -0.51 -13.22
C PHE A 51 -26.88 -0.50 -12.79
N SER A 52 -27.23 -1.36 -11.83
CA SER A 52 -28.54 -1.37 -11.19
C SER A 52 -28.69 -0.16 -10.27
N ARG A 53 -27.60 0.23 -9.60
CA ARG A 53 -27.55 1.38 -8.71
C ARG A 53 -26.26 2.16 -8.89
N MET A 54 -26.36 3.48 -8.74
CA MET A 54 -25.23 4.39 -8.77
C MET A 54 -25.29 5.26 -7.53
N TYR A 55 -24.16 5.38 -6.85
CA TYR A 55 -24.01 6.21 -5.66
C TYR A 55 -22.98 7.29 -5.93
N GLU A 56 -23.19 8.49 -5.40
CA GLU A 56 -22.16 9.54 -5.38
C GLU A 56 -21.36 9.54 -4.08
N ARG A 57 -21.96 9.04 -3.00
CA ARG A 57 -21.42 9.08 -1.65
C ARG A 57 -21.38 7.68 -1.05
N TYR A 58 -20.24 7.38 -0.45
CA TYR A 58 -20.00 6.14 0.27
C TYR A 58 -21.04 5.88 1.37
N SER A 59 -21.39 6.88 2.18
CA SER A 59 -22.34 6.73 3.29
C SER A 59 -23.72 6.28 2.84
N THR A 60 -24.18 6.75 1.67
CA THR A 60 -25.45 6.34 1.07
C THR A 60 -25.39 4.89 0.60
N LEU A 61 -24.27 4.48 -0.02
CA LEU A 61 -24.06 3.10 -0.45
C LEU A 61 -24.09 2.15 0.74
N GLU A 62 -23.39 2.46 1.84
CA GLU A 62 -23.37 1.59 3.03
C GLU A 62 -24.73 1.43 3.69
N ARG A 63 -25.48 2.53 3.81
CA ARG A 63 -26.83 2.49 4.38
C ARG A 63 -27.74 1.58 3.56
N ASP A 64 -27.60 1.60 2.23
CA ASP A 64 -28.45 0.84 1.33
C ASP A 64 -27.91 -0.59 1.08
N ARG A 65 -26.67 -0.90 1.50
CA ARG A 65 -26.01 -2.20 1.30
C ARG A 65 -26.87 -3.42 1.70
N PRO A 66 -27.62 -3.42 2.82
CA PRO A 66 -28.49 -4.54 3.18
C PRO A 66 -29.64 -4.79 2.19
N THR A 67 -29.92 -3.85 1.29
CA THR A 67 -31.01 -3.92 0.29
C THR A 67 -30.55 -4.44 -1.07
N PHE A 68 -29.25 -4.75 -1.23
CA PHE A 68 -28.71 -5.20 -2.51
C PHE A 68 -29.08 -6.65 -2.79
N GLU A 69 -29.46 -6.92 -4.03
CA GLU A 69 -29.70 -8.27 -4.53
C GLU A 69 -28.37 -8.96 -4.88
N ASP A 70 -28.35 -10.29 -4.83
CA ASP A 70 -27.16 -11.03 -5.22
C ASP A 70 -26.89 -10.84 -6.72
N GLY A 71 -25.64 -10.49 -7.06
CA GLY A 71 -25.23 -10.21 -8.44
C GLY A 71 -25.56 -8.78 -8.92
N GLU A 72 -26.13 -7.93 -8.07
CA GLU A 72 -26.44 -6.55 -8.42
C GLU A 72 -25.15 -5.74 -8.73
N LEU A 73 -25.13 -5.06 -9.89
CA LEU A 73 -24.01 -4.20 -10.28
C LEU A 73 -24.20 -2.81 -9.68
N VAL A 74 -23.39 -2.49 -8.68
CA VAL A 74 -23.40 -1.19 -7.99
C VAL A 74 -22.17 -0.37 -8.38
N TYR A 75 -22.38 0.88 -8.77
CA TYR A 75 -21.31 1.82 -9.09
C TYR A 75 -21.14 2.89 -8.02
N LEU A 76 -19.89 3.14 -7.64
CA LEU A 76 -19.46 4.26 -6.82
C LEU A 76 -18.23 4.89 -7.51
N PRO A 77 -18.28 6.14 -7.99
CA PRO A 77 -17.21 6.77 -8.76
C PRO A 77 -15.95 7.00 -7.94
N SER A 78 -16.09 7.16 -6.62
CA SER A 78 -14.98 7.28 -5.68
C SER A 78 -15.37 6.66 -4.34
N ALA A 79 -14.57 5.70 -3.89
CA ALA A 79 -14.61 5.19 -2.51
C ALA A 79 -13.69 5.99 -1.57
N SER A 80 -13.15 7.13 -2.02
CA SER A 80 -12.28 7.99 -1.23
C SER A 80 -13.07 9.09 -0.49
N PRO A 81 -12.75 9.41 0.78
CA PRO A 81 -11.78 8.73 1.64
C PRO A 81 -12.42 7.50 2.28
N LEU A 82 -11.66 6.41 2.37
CA LEU A 82 -12.00 5.18 3.08
C LEU A 82 -12.40 5.52 4.52
N ASN A 83 -13.69 5.78 4.73
CA ASN A 83 -14.24 6.07 6.03
C ASN A 83 -14.11 4.82 6.91
N LYS A 84 -13.82 5.05 8.20
CA LYS A 84 -13.48 4.10 9.28
C LYS A 84 -14.46 2.94 9.52
N VAL A 85 -15.52 2.83 8.73
CA VAL A 85 -16.70 1.98 8.97
C VAL A 85 -16.81 0.85 7.95
N SER A 86 -15.97 0.82 6.91
CA SER A 86 -16.16 -0.17 5.84
C SER A 86 -15.74 -1.57 6.28
N SER A 87 -16.65 -2.52 6.16
CA SER A 87 -16.38 -3.97 6.21
C SER A 87 -15.80 -4.50 4.89
N TYR A 88 -15.23 -3.64 4.02
CA TYR A 88 -14.77 -4.06 2.69
C TYR A 88 -13.67 -5.12 2.75
N TYR A 89 -12.77 -5.04 3.73
CA TYR A 89 -11.64 -5.96 3.83
C TYR A 89 -11.98 -7.19 4.68
N GLU A 90 -13.02 -7.93 4.27
CA GLU A 90 -13.28 -9.25 4.85
C GLU A 90 -12.03 -10.13 4.69
N PRO A 91 -11.67 -10.96 5.70
CA PRO A 91 -10.50 -11.84 5.62
C PRO A 91 -10.47 -12.73 4.37
N ALA A 92 -11.65 -13.19 3.91
CA ALA A 92 -11.77 -13.99 2.69
C ALA A 92 -11.44 -13.18 1.42
N LEU A 93 -11.82 -11.91 1.37
CA LEU A 93 -11.46 -11.03 0.25
C LEU A 93 -9.95 -10.74 0.28
N GLN A 94 -9.40 -10.36 1.44
CA GLN A 94 -7.96 -10.11 1.59
C GLN A 94 -7.13 -11.33 1.17
N ALA A 95 -7.54 -12.54 1.60
CA ALA A 95 -6.90 -13.79 1.20
C ALA A 95 -6.95 -14.00 -0.31
N SER A 96 -8.12 -13.76 -0.93
CA SER A 96 -8.27 -13.89 -2.39
C SER A 96 -7.39 -12.88 -3.14
N LEU A 97 -7.33 -11.64 -2.67
CA LEU A 97 -6.55 -10.56 -3.29
C LEU A 97 -5.03 -10.78 -3.22
N ARG A 98 -4.54 -11.50 -2.20
CA ARG A 98 -3.11 -11.78 -2.04
C ARG A 98 -2.68 -13.18 -2.49
N ALA A 99 -3.60 -14.03 -2.91
CA ALA A 99 -3.34 -15.44 -3.21
C ALA A 99 -2.19 -15.63 -4.20
N HIS A 100 -2.08 -14.77 -5.23
CA HIS A 100 -0.99 -14.84 -6.19
C HIS A 100 0.37 -14.50 -5.56
N VAL A 101 0.45 -13.37 -4.83
CA VAL A 101 1.71 -12.91 -4.22
C VAL A 101 2.21 -13.78 -3.07
N GLU A 102 1.34 -14.57 -2.44
CA GLU A 102 1.74 -15.56 -1.41
C GLU A 102 2.69 -16.64 -1.97
N GLY A 103 2.61 -16.95 -3.26
CA GLY A 103 3.47 -17.92 -3.94
C GLY A 103 4.80 -17.35 -4.45
N LEU A 104 4.98 -16.02 -4.43
CA LEU A 104 6.18 -15.38 -4.97
C LEU A 104 7.39 -15.55 -4.04
N PRO A 105 8.64 -15.52 -4.55
CA PRO A 105 9.83 -15.65 -3.71
C PRO A 105 10.04 -14.43 -2.80
N LEU A 106 10.52 -14.68 -1.58
CA LEU A 106 10.97 -13.66 -0.62
C LEU A 106 12.50 -13.65 -0.55
N SER A 107 13.14 -13.34 -1.69
CA SER A 107 14.58 -13.52 -1.88
C SER A 107 15.45 -12.63 -0.98
N LEU A 108 14.90 -11.58 -0.38
CA LEU A 108 15.64 -10.66 0.49
C LEU A 108 15.57 -11.04 1.97
N PHE A 109 14.60 -11.87 2.37
CA PHE A 109 14.49 -12.32 3.75
C PHE A 109 15.28 -13.61 3.96
N ARG A 110 16.09 -13.66 5.01
CA ARG A 110 16.69 -14.92 5.46
C ARG A 110 15.61 -15.82 6.07
N SER A 111 14.64 -15.22 6.76
CA SER A 111 13.48 -15.90 7.32
C SER A 111 12.27 -14.97 7.32
N PRO A 112 11.23 -15.25 6.52
CA PRO A 112 9.98 -14.48 6.55
C PRO A 112 9.33 -14.41 7.94
N ARG A 113 9.58 -15.39 8.80
CA ARG A 113 9.07 -15.41 10.18
C ARG A 113 9.71 -14.33 11.05
N ASN A 114 10.92 -13.91 10.72
CA ASN A 114 11.72 -12.94 11.46
C ASN A 114 11.78 -11.56 10.77
N ALA A 115 11.18 -11.43 9.60
CA ALA A 115 11.28 -10.21 8.81
C ALA A 115 10.38 -9.08 9.34
N VAL A 116 10.99 -7.91 9.51
CA VAL A 116 10.33 -6.63 9.71
C VAL A 116 10.59 -5.77 8.47
N ALA A 117 9.53 -5.41 7.77
CA ALA A 117 9.60 -4.61 6.57
C ALA A 117 9.11 -3.19 6.83
N MET A 118 9.87 -2.19 6.36
CA MET A 118 9.55 -0.79 6.52
C MET A 118 9.41 -0.14 5.16
N HIS A 119 8.38 0.67 4.97
CA HIS A 119 8.30 1.57 3.82
C HIS A 119 8.57 3.00 4.26
N VAL A 120 9.66 3.57 3.78
CA VAL A 120 10.06 4.96 4.07
C VAL A 120 9.74 5.82 2.84
N ARG A 121 8.71 6.66 2.91
CA ARG A 121 8.30 7.52 1.77
C ARG A 121 9.28 8.68 1.59
N ARG A 122 10.05 8.66 0.50
CA ARG A 122 11.02 9.72 0.12
C ARG A 122 11.00 10.05 -1.38
N GLY A 123 10.82 9.06 -2.26
CA GLY A 123 10.97 9.23 -3.71
C GLY A 123 10.10 10.33 -4.33
N ASP A 124 8.88 10.54 -3.86
CA ASP A 124 8.00 11.58 -4.39
C ASP A 124 8.05 12.91 -3.59
N LEU A 125 8.87 12.97 -2.53
CA LEU A 125 8.99 14.12 -1.64
C LEU A 125 10.39 14.72 -1.75
N HIS A 126 10.53 16.03 -1.67
CA HIS A 126 11.85 16.67 -1.54
C HIS A 126 12.17 16.99 -0.08
N LYS A 127 13.45 17.14 0.28
CA LYS A 127 13.87 17.37 1.69
C LYS A 127 13.17 18.56 2.36
N ASN A 128 12.88 19.60 1.58
CA ASN A 128 12.24 20.82 2.08
C ASN A 128 10.71 20.82 1.91
N HIS A 129 10.05 19.65 1.84
CA HIS A 129 8.62 19.59 1.51
C HIS A 129 7.79 20.40 2.50
N PRO A 130 6.97 21.37 2.04
CA PRO A 130 6.18 22.21 2.95
C PRO A 130 5.21 21.36 3.78
N GLU A 131 4.74 20.25 3.21
CA GLU A 131 3.99 19.22 3.93
C GLU A 131 4.95 18.22 4.60
N ARG A 132 5.85 18.70 5.50
CA ARG A 132 6.74 17.81 6.27
C ARG A 132 5.99 16.67 6.96
N ARG A 133 4.71 16.87 7.28
CA ARG A 133 3.81 15.85 7.83
C ARG A 133 3.69 14.59 6.96
N ARG A 134 3.91 14.68 5.64
CA ARG A 134 3.88 13.50 4.74
C ARG A 134 5.19 12.73 4.70
N ALA A 135 6.30 13.39 5.01
CA ALA A 135 7.60 12.76 5.21
C ALA A 135 7.75 12.41 6.69
N THR A 136 7.27 11.23 7.08
CA THR A 136 7.47 10.73 8.46
C THR A 136 8.95 10.85 8.84
N PRO A 137 9.31 11.50 9.96
CA PRO A 137 10.71 11.69 10.38
C PRO A 137 11.45 10.37 10.57
N ASP A 138 12.77 10.36 10.42
CA ASP A 138 13.56 9.13 10.60
C ASP A 138 13.53 8.64 12.05
N GLU A 139 13.44 9.56 13.01
CA GLU A 139 13.34 9.29 14.45
C GLU A 139 12.16 8.37 14.78
N TYR A 140 11.04 8.49 14.06
CA TYR A 140 9.90 7.59 14.20
C TYR A 140 10.27 6.15 13.84
N TYR A 141 10.95 5.93 12.70
CA TYR A 141 11.33 4.58 12.31
C TYR A 141 12.38 4.01 13.27
N TYR A 142 13.27 4.86 13.78
CA TYR A 142 14.25 4.45 14.79
C TYR A 142 13.55 4.01 16.09
N SER A 143 12.62 4.79 16.63
CA SER A 143 11.92 4.41 17.86
C SER A 143 11.10 3.14 17.70
N VAL A 144 10.40 2.98 16.57
CA VAL A 144 9.67 1.74 16.26
C VAL A 144 10.61 0.56 16.12
N THR A 145 11.78 0.74 15.48
CA THR A 145 12.81 -0.31 15.38
C THR A 145 13.28 -0.76 16.75
N ASP A 146 13.60 0.19 17.62
CA ASP A 146 14.12 -0.09 18.96
C ASP A 146 13.07 -0.82 19.80
N ALA A 147 11.81 -0.37 19.78
CA ALA A 147 10.70 -1.06 20.45
C ALA A 147 10.46 -2.48 19.91
N ILE A 148 10.54 -2.70 18.59
CA ILE A 148 10.41 -4.05 18.02
C ILE A 148 11.59 -4.92 18.45
N LYS A 149 12.82 -4.41 18.47
CA LYS A 149 14.00 -5.16 18.97
C LYS A 149 13.89 -5.53 20.44
N GLU A 150 13.13 -4.78 21.24
CA GLU A 150 12.89 -5.13 22.64
C GLU A 150 12.11 -6.44 22.78
N VAL A 151 11.08 -6.63 21.95
CA VAL A 151 10.18 -7.80 22.00
C VAL A 151 10.54 -8.91 21.01
N PHE A 152 11.23 -8.56 19.92
CA PHE A 152 11.56 -9.46 18.82
C PHE A 152 13.07 -9.46 18.52
N LYS A 153 13.82 -10.17 19.36
CA LYS A 153 15.29 -10.14 19.38
C LYS A 153 15.96 -10.66 18.11
N GLU A 154 15.31 -11.59 17.42
CA GLU A 154 15.82 -12.20 16.18
C GLU A 154 15.34 -11.50 14.91
N ALA A 155 14.66 -10.35 15.04
CA ALA A 155 14.11 -9.61 13.92
C ALA A 155 15.20 -9.19 12.93
N GLU A 156 14.95 -9.42 11.64
CA GLU A 156 15.71 -8.82 10.55
C GLU A 156 14.94 -7.65 9.96
N PHE A 157 15.58 -6.49 9.87
CA PHE A 157 14.94 -5.24 9.48
C PHE A 157 15.34 -4.86 8.07
N HIS A 158 14.34 -4.60 7.24
CA HIS A 158 14.52 -4.16 5.86
C HIS A 158 13.71 -2.88 5.63
N ALA A 159 14.32 -1.86 5.04
CA ALA A 159 13.67 -0.61 4.70
C ALA A 159 13.68 -0.40 3.18
N TRP A 160 12.50 -0.22 2.60
CA TRP A 160 12.34 0.17 1.19
C TRP A 160 12.05 1.64 1.07
N SER A 161 12.73 2.28 0.14
CA SER A 161 12.49 3.67 -0.25
C SER A 161 12.88 3.89 -1.70
N SER A 162 12.75 5.13 -2.15
CA SER A 162 13.22 5.56 -3.46
C SER A 162 13.88 6.94 -3.32
N THR A 163 14.96 7.14 -4.06
CA THR A 163 15.61 8.44 -4.23
C THR A 163 15.25 9.07 -5.59
N ASP A 164 14.61 8.30 -6.47
CA ASP A 164 14.08 8.77 -7.75
C ASP A 164 12.93 9.75 -7.54
N ASN A 165 13.22 11.02 -7.77
CA ASN A 165 12.24 12.09 -7.64
C ASN A 165 12.06 12.88 -8.95
N ILE A 166 11.14 12.40 -9.79
CA ILE A 166 10.81 13.03 -11.08
C ILE A 166 10.32 14.48 -10.90
N MET A 167 9.70 14.80 -9.75
CA MET A 167 9.11 16.12 -9.48
C MET A 167 10.05 17.10 -8.75
N ALA A 168 11.08 16.61 -8.04
CA ALA A 168 12.00 17.43 -7.24
C ALA A 168 13.09 18.13 -8.07
N TYR A 169 13.31 17.71 -9.31
CA TYR A 169 14.29 18.35 -10.20
C TYR A 169 14.03 19.85 -10.42
N ILE A 170 12.87 20.37 -10.03
CA ILE A 170 12.48 21.74 -10.36
C ILE A 170 12.97 22.76 -9.32
N LYS A 171 13.11 22.47 -8.00
CA LYS A 171 13.52 23.52 -7.01
C LYS A 171 14.22 23.08 -5.71
N ASN A 172 14.34 21.79 -5.35
CA ASN A 172 14.84 21.39 -4.03
C ASN A 172 15.76 20.16 -4.11
N PRO A 173 16.71 19.99 -3.16
CA PRO A 173 17.58 18.82 -3.15
C PRO A 173 16.75 17.53 -2.96
N PRO A 174 16.93 16.51 -3.84
CA PRO A 174 16.31 15.21 -3.66
C PRO A 174 16.96 14.49 -2.48
N TRP A 175 16.30 13.43 -2.01
CA TRP A 175 16.91 12.48 -1.09
C TRP A 175 18.05 11.73 -1.78
N SER A 176 19.06 11.35 -1.01
CA SER A 176 20.23 10.60 -1.46
C SER A 176 20.43 9.37 -0.58
N ALA A 177 21.22 8.40 -1.07
CA ALA A 177 21.50 7.18 -0.32
C ALA A 177 22.12 7.43 1.07
N SER A 178 22.84 8.55 1.25
CA SER A 178 23.42 8.97 2.54
C SER A 178 22.38 9.37 3.59
N ASP A 179 21.19 9.82 3.17
CA ASP A 179 20.11 10.15 4.12
C ASP A 179 19.59 8.90 4.84
N PHE A 180 19.92 7.71 4.35
CA PHE A 180 19.52 6.43 4.95
C PHE A 180 20.62 5.80 5.80
N ASP A 181 21.77 6.45 6.00
CA ASP A 181 22.88 5.87 6.75
C ASP A 181 22.53 5.60 8.22
N GLY A 182 21.63 6.40 8.81
CA GLY A 182 21.13 6.16 10.17
C GLY A 182 20.32 4.86 10.33
N TYR A 183 19.71 4.36 9.25
CA TYR A 183 19.06 3.05 9.21
C TYR A 183 20.12 1.94 9.18
N LYS A 184 21.12 2.06 8.31
CA LYS A 184 22.23 1.09 8.20
C LYS A 184 23.01 0.96 9.50
N GLN A 185 23.30 2.08 10.17
CA GLN A 185 23.96 2.11 11.48
C GLN A 185 23.17 1.36 12.57
N ARG A 186 21.86 1.21 12.39
CA ARG A 186 20.97 0.43 13.28
C ARG A 186 20.80 -1.01 12.84
N GLY A 187 21.57 -1.49 11.86
CA GLY A 187 21.49 -2.84 11.33
C GLY A 187 20.25 -3.09 10.47
N ILE A 188 19.68 -2.05 9.87
CA ILE A 188 18.57 -2.15 8.92
C ILE A 188 19.15 -2.24 7.52
N GLU A 189 18.74 -3.25 6.76
CA GLU A 189 19.10 -3.39 5.34
C GLU A 189 18.25 -2.44 4.49
N VAL A 190 18.88 -1.54 3.74
CA VAL A 190 18.19 -0.49 2.96
C VAL A 190 18.14 -0.87 1.48
N HIS A 191 16.93 -0.88 0.92
CA HIS A 191 16.62 -1.19 -0.47
C HIS A 191 16.13 0.09 -1.15
N LEU A 192 16.94 0.65 -2.05
CA LEU A 192 16.62 1.87 -2.80
C LEU A 192 16.45 1.55 -4.29
N ASP A 193 15.49 2.23 -4.91
CA ASP A 193 15.36 2.34 -6.37
C ASP A 193 15.38 0.98 -7.10
N GLY A 194 14.62 0.02 -6.56
CA GLY A 194 14.41 -1.28 -7.18
C GLY A 194 13.70 -1.16 -8.52
N SER A 195 14.11 -1.98 -9.49
CA SER A 195 13.56 -1.98 -10.85
C SER A 195 12.10 -2.43 -10.97
N SER A 196 11.50 -2.93 -9.88
CA SER A 196 10.13 -3.42 -9.81
C SER A 196 9.44 -2.93 -8.55
N LEU A 197 8.18 -2.51 -8.67
CA LEU A 197 7.31 -2.19 -7.54
C LEU A 197 6.75 -3.46 -6.88
N LEU A 198 6.70 -4.58 -7.60
CA LEU A 198 6.17 -5.84 -7.08
C LEU A 198 7.06 -6.38 -5.95
N ALA A 199 8.37 -6.38 -6.14
CA ALA A 199 9.29 -6.95 -5.16
C ALA A 199 9.15 -6.30 -3.76
N PRO A 200 9.18 -4.96 -3.60
CA PRO A 200 8.87 -4.32 -2.32
C PRO A 200 7.49 -4.70 -1.77
N TRP A 201 6.44 -4.69 -2.60
CA TRP A 201 5.08 -5.05 -2.15
C TRP A 201 4.98 -6.47 -1.60
N VAL A 202 5.60 -7.45 -2.27
CA VAL A 202 5.61 -8.85 -1.80
C VAL A 202 6.30 -8.97 -0.44
N HIS A 203 7.43 -8.28 -0.25
CA HIS A 203 8.16 -8.30 1.02
C HIS A 203 7.42 -7.55 2.13
N LEU A 204 6.88 -6.36 1.86
CA LEU A 204 6.09 -5.57 2.80
C LEU A 204 4.85 -6.35 3.27
N LEU A 205 4.11 -6.97 2.34
CA LEU A 205 2.87 -7.68 2.64
C LEU A 205 3.11 -8.92 3.52
N ARG A 206 4.20 -9.65 3.25
CA ARG A 206 4.48 -10.97 3.84
C ARG A 206 5.45 -10.93 5.03
N ALA A 207 5.98 -9.77 5.37
CA ALA A 207 6.76 -9.60 6.59
C ALA A 207 5.93 -9.90 7.84
N ARG A 208 6.59 -10.39 8.90
CA ARG A 208 5.94 -10.63 10.20
C ARG A 208 5.44 -9.33 10.83
N VAL A 209 6.18 -8.25 10.61
CA VAL A 209 5.79 -6.89 10.98
C VAL A 209 6.00 -5.97 9.78
N LEU A 210 4.98 -5.21 9.41
CA LEU A 210 5.06 -4.14 8.42
C LEU A 210 4.97 -2.79 9.12
N VAL A 211 6.00 -1.96 8.99
CA VAL A 211 5.98 -0.54 9.40
C VAL A 211 5.71 0.30 8.16
N MET A 212 4.53 0.89 8.07
CA MET A 212 4.14 1.68 6.90
C MET A 212 4.45 3.18 7.10
N SER A 213 4.37 3.94 6.01
CA SER A 213 4.43 5.41 6.03
C SER A 213 3.10 6.02 5.59
N HIS A 214 2.98 7.35 5.64
CA HIS A 214 1.85 8.08 5.04
C HIS A 214 1.92 8.02 3.51
N SER A 215 1.74 6.84 2.94
CA SER A 215 1.81 6.58 1.50
C SER A 215 0.77 5.56 1.10
N SER A 216 0.09 5.83 -0.02
CA SER A 216 -0.75 4.84 -0.70
C SER A 216 0.05 3.61 -1.11
N PHE A 217 1.36 3.77 -1.38
CA PHE A 217 2.25 2.67 -1.75
C PHE A 217 2.32 1.58 -0.67
N SER A 218 2.50 1.95 0.60
CA SER A 218 2.50 0.98 1.72
C SER A 218 1.12 0.63 2.23
N TYR A 219 0.09 1.40 1.87
CA TYR A 219 -1.28 1.10 2.28
C TYR A 219 -1.79 -0.21 1.67
N VAL A 220 -1.49 -0.47 0.39
CA VAL A 220 -1.87 -1.71 -0.30
C VAL A 220 -1.35 -2.97 0.43
N PRO A 221 -0.03 -3.14 0.66
CA PRO A 221 0.47 -4.30 1.40
C PRO A 221 0.00 -4.30 2.86
N ALA A 222 -0.20 -3.16 3.51
CA ALA A 222 -0.73 -3.09 4.87
C ALA A 222 -2.15 -3.64 5.01
N VAL A 223 -3.03 -3.30 4.07
CA VAL A 223 -4.41 -3.80 4.04
C VAL A 223 -4.47 -5.30 3.77
N LEU A 224 -3.55 -5.82 2.96
CA LEU A 224 -3.56 -7.22 2.56
C LEU A 224 -2.76 -8.13 3.51
N SER A 225 -1.88 -7.55 4.33
CA SER A 225 -1.05 -8.31 5.26
C SER A 225 -1.90 -9.06 6.29
N PRO A 226 -1.70 -10.38 6.46
CA PRO A 226 -2.31 -11.14 7.54
C PRO A 226 -1.52 -11.02 8.86
N HIS A 227 -0.57 -10.10 8.94
CA HIS A 227 0.39 -9.98 10.03
C HIS A 227 0.30 -8.62 10.73
N CYS A 228 1.26 -8.35 11.62
CA CYS A 228 1.26 -7.11 12.39
C CYS A 228 1.57 -5.93 11.48
N VAL A 229 0.73 -4.89 11.53
CA VAL A 229 0.95 -3.63 10.81
C VAL A 229 1.11 -2.51 11.85
N VAL A 230 2.16 -1.72 11.70
CA VAL A 230 2.45 -0.53 12.51
C VAL A 230 2.18 0.71 11.65
N HIS A 231 1.18 1.47 12.03
CA HIS A 231 0.70 2.68 11.37
C HIS A 231 1.45 3.92 11.89
N PRO A 232 1.79 4.91 11.04
CA PRO A 232 2.53 6.12 11.44
C PRO A 232 1.69 7.20 12.14
N GLY A 233 0.39 6.96 12.32
CA GLY A 233 -0.54 7.92 12.96
C GLY A 233 -1.28 8.83 11.98
N ASP A 234 -1.80 9.96 12.48
CA ASP A 234 -2.51 11.05 11.75
C ASP A 234 -1.97 11.30 10.32
N PRO A 235 -2.79 11.48 9.26
CA PRO A 235 -4.17 11.98 9.24
C PRO A 235 -5.26 10.91 9.30
N HIS A 236 -4.91 9.64 9.35
CA HIS A 236 -5.87 8.54 9.29
C HIS A 236 -5.72 7.64 10.51
N ASP A 237 -6.85 7.18 11.04
CA ASP A 237 -6.81 6.18 12.11
C ASP A 237 -6.32 4.84 11.54
N PRO A 238 -5.54 4.07 12.33
CA PRO A 238 -5.25 2.69 11.98
C PRO A 238 -6.54 1.87 11.81
N LEU A 239 -6.52 0.87 10.92
CA LEU A 239 -7.57 -0.14 10.90
C LEU A 239 -7.59 -0.90 12.24
N SER A 240 -8.73 -1.50 12.60
CA SER A 240 -8.95 -2.14 13.91
C SER A 240 -7.89 -3.17 14.37
N PRO A 241 -7.09 -3.84 13.51
CA PRO A 241 -5.98 -4.69 13.98
C PRO A 241 -4.59 -4.02 13.91
N TRP A 242 -4.47 -2.79 13.41
CA TRP A 242 -3.17 -2.14 13.24
C TRP A 242 -2.74 -1.43 14.52
N ILE A 243 -1.44 -1.47 14.79
CA ILE A 243 -0.82 -0.79 15.92
C ILE A 243 -0.55 0.66 15.56
N ASP A 244 -0.87 1.59 16.47
CA ASP A 244 -0.46 2.99 16.35
C ASP A 244 1.01 3.14 16.75
N GLY A 245 1.88 3.31 15.76
CA GLY A 245 3.32 3.44 15.96
C GLY A 245 3.74 4.74 16.64
N THR A 246 2.86 5.75 16.73
CA THR A 246 3.18 7.00 17.47
C THR A 246 3.22 6.78 18.99
N LYS A 247 2.70 5.64 19.45
CA LYS A 247 2.72 5.20 20.86
C LYS A 247 3.87 4.23 21.16
N ALA A 248 4.71 3.92 20.17
CA ALA A 248 5.90 3.11 20.39
C ALA A 248 6.97 3.96 21.10
N GLY A 249 7.05 3.84 22.43
CA GLY A 249 8.00 4.56 23.28
C GLY A 249 7.38 5.39 24.41
N SER A 250 6.05 5.42 24.52
CA SER A 250 5.32 5.98 25.67
C SER A 250 5.02 4.94 26.73
#